data_AF-A0A9P7GKU6-F1
#
_entry.id   AF-A0A9P7GKU6-F1
#
_cell.length_a   1.000
_cell.length_b   1.000
_cell.length_c   1.000
_cell.angle_alpha   90.00
_cell.angle_beta   90.00
_cell.angle_gamma   90.00
#
_symmetry.space_group_name_H-M   'P 1'
#
loop_
_entity.id
_entity.type
_entity.pdbx_description
1 polymer ?
#
loop_
_entity_poly.entity_id
_entity_poly.type
_entity_poly.pdbx_seq_one_letter_code
_entity_poly.pdbx_strand_id
1 'polypeptide(L)'
;MFNILQRTLKRLPTRSSMSTLRNIKFFQDQQVSVTDTTGREDDFVCKDEPHFLGAEHGLGYNPLLPGALYPGPSGHEKVQILRKLGVGSTASVWMAAFTGETRNMKQKFGALKVLTASVTNRILQDEDQLLPADRELMSIERITDANPNHPGHKHCVHLLGKFISNSCHGPHITLVTDVFGSDLESLQYSQPTRTFSVSVTKRIIKQTLLALDYIHTECGLVHCGK
;
A
#
# COMPACT_ATOMS: atom_id res chain seq x y z
N MET A 1 20.41 -10.86 -40.88
CA MET A 1 21.30 -10.14 -39.95
C MET A 1 20.68 -10.16 -38.55
N PHE A 2 20.51 -11.38 -38.04
CA PHE A 2 20.10 -11.74 -36.69
C PHE A 2 21.37 -11.82 -35.82
N ASN A 3 21.31 -11.43 -34.53
CA ASN A 3 22.19 -11.82 -33.41
C ASN A 3 22.79 -10.68 -32.55
N ILE A 4 21.99 -9.91 -31.82
CA ILE A 4 22.46 -9.28 -30.56
C ILE A 4 21.31 -9.20 -29.53
N LEU A 5 20.82 -10.34 -29.02
CA LEU A 5 19.87 -10.37 -27.88
C LEU A 5 19.89 -11.68 -27.08
N GLN A 6 21.05 -12.33 -26.91
CA GLN A 6 21.13 -13.63 -26.20
C GLN A 6 22.20 -13.76 -25.10
N ARG A 7 22.60 -12.68 -24.41
CA ARG A 7 23.61 -12.82 -23.33
C ARG A 7 23.29 -12.07 -22.05
N THR A 8 22.15 -12.36 -21.42
CA THR A 8 22.02 -12.28 -19.94
C THR A 8 20.86 -13.11 -19.35
N LEU A 9 20.57 -14.30 -19.91
CA LEU A 9 19.71 -15.29 -19.26
C LEU A 9 20.58 -16.42 -18.71
N LYS A 10 21.14 -16.26 -17.50
CA LYS A 10 21.72 -17.37 -16.73
C LYS A 10 21.53 -17.16 -15.23
N ARG A 11 20.46 -17.77 -14.71
CA ARG A 11 20.37 -18.65 -13.52
C ARG A 11 18.98 -18.52 -12.88
N LEU A 12 17.98 -19.09 -13.54
CA LEU A 12 16.73 -19.48 -12.89
C LEU A 12 16.98 -20.80 -12.13
N PRO A 13 16.54 -20.95 -10.87
CA PRO A 13 16.61 -22.24 -10.18
C PRO A 13 15.70 -23.25 -10.88
N THR A 14 16.18 -24.49 -10.92
CA THR A 14 15.53 -25.64 -11.55
C THR A 14 14.25 -26.08 -10.84
N ARG A 15 13.41 -26.74 -11.63
CA ARG A 15 12.01 -27.20 -11.44
C ARG A 15 11.72 -28.14 -10.25
N SER A 16 12.63 -28.29 -9.28
CA SER A 16 12.52 -29.23 -8.16
C SER A 16 12.12 -28.60 -6.81
N SER A 17 12.00 -27.27 -6.71
CA SER A 17 11.56 -26.57 -5.48
C SER A 17 10.05 -26.24 -5.46
N MET A 18 9.25 -26.92 -6.28
CA MET A 18 7.90 -26.48 -6.66
C MET A 18 6.74 -27.07 -5.83
N SER A 19 7.00 -27.68 -4.67
CA SER A 19 5.94 -28.22 -3.81
C SER A 19 5.56 -27.33 -2.61
N THR A 20 6.34 -26.31 -2.27
CA THR A 20 6.15 -25.58 -1.00
C THR A 20 5.24 -24.35 -1.08
N LEU A 21 4.95 -23.83 -2.28
CA LEU A 21 4.19 -22.58 -2.45
C LEU A 21 2.66 -22.71 -2.23
N ARG A 22 2.15 -23.91 -1.90
CA ARG A 22 0.71 -24.12 -1.66
C ARG A 22 0.25 -23.79 -0.24
N ASN A 23 1.17 -23.55 0.70
CA ASN A 23 0.84 -23.37 2.12
C ASN A 23 1.29 -22.01 2.65
N ILE A 24 0.93 -20.90 1.98
CA ILE A 24 1.04 -19.58 2.60
C ILE A 24 -0.09 -19.50 3.64
N LYS A 25 0.23 -19.77 4.91
CA LYS A 25 -0.66 -19.50 6.03
C LYS A 25 -0.99 -18.01 6.01
N PHE A 26 -2.28 -17.67 6.11
CA PHE A 26 -2.72 -16.31 6.39
C PHE A 26 -1.89 -15.77 7.56
N PHE A 27 -1.47 -14.51 7.49
CA PHE A 27 -0.78 -13.83 8.58
C PHE A 27 -1.66 -13.91 9.83
N GLN A 28 -1.37 -14.88 10.68
CA GLN A 28 -1.77 -14.84 12.08
C GLN A 28 -0.84 -13.82 12.70
N ASP A 29 -1.40 -12.85 13.43
CA ASP A 29 -0.64 -11.98 14.30
C ASP A 29 0.41 -12.84 15.02
N GLN A 30 1.70 -12.53 14.84
CA GLN A 30 2.75 -13.22 15.58
C GLN A 30 2.59 -12.84 17.06
N GLN A 31 1.84 -13.65 17.79
CA GLN A 31 1.83 -13.65 19.25
C GLN A 31 3.18 -14.20 19.70
N VAL A 32 3.98 -13.31 20.30
CA VAL A 32 5.14 -13.72 21.07
C VAL A 32 4.69 -13.70 22.52
N SER A 33 4.58 -14.87 23.16
CA SER A 33 4.37 -14.93 24.59
C SER A 33 5.69 -14.60 25.28
N VAL A 34 5.68 -13.60 26.16
CA VAL A 34 6.82 -13.27 27.01
C VAL A 34 6.44 -13.65 28.42
N THR A 35 7.16 -14.60 28.99
CA THR A 35 6.97 -15.01 30.38
C THR A 35 7.86 -14.15 31.28
N ASP A 36 7.26 -13.36 32.17
CA ASP A 36 8.03 -12.66 33.20
C ASP A 36 8.57 -13.66 34.24
N THR A 37 9.62 -13.27 34.96
CA THR A 37 10.22 -13.97 36.11
C THR A 37 9.23 -14.36 37.21
N THR A 38 8.03 -13.77 37.21
CA THR A 38 6.91 -14.07 38.09
C THR A 38 5.96 -15.17 37.56
N GLY A 39 6.22 -15.71 36.37
CA GLY A 39 5.39 -16.75 35.73
C GLY A 39 4.13 -16.24 35.05
N ARG A 40 3.97 -14.91 34.91
CA ARG A 40 2.86 -14.30 34.18
C ARG A 40 3.13 -14.36 32.68
N GLU A 41 2.25 -15.02 31.94
CA GLU A 41 2.25 -15.02 30.48
C GLU A 41 1.44 -13.82 30.00
N ASP A 42 2.14 -12.81 29.45
CA ASP A 42 1.49 -11.73 28.71
C ASP A 42 1.75 -11.97 27.21
N ASP A 43 0.67 -12.00 26.42
CA ASP A 43 0.73 -12.12 24.97
C ASP A 43 1.16 -10.78 24.36
N PHE A 44 2.41 -10.69 23.90
CA PHE A 44 2.87 -9.54 23.13
C PHE A 44 2.58 -9.76 21.66
N VAL A 45 1.58 -9.04 21.15
CA VAL A 45 1.35 -8.93 19.70
C VAL A 45 2.22 -7.80 19.17
N CYS A 46 3.31 -8.15 18.49
CA CYS A 46 4.13 -7.17 17.79
C CYS A 46 3.32 -6.66 16.59
N LYS A 47 2.87 -5.39 16.65
CA LYS A 47 2.14 -4.74 15.55
C LYS A 47 3.04 -4.29 14.40
N ASP A 48 4.35 -4.53 14.51
CA ASP A 48 5.31 -4.19 13.47
C ASP A 48 5.51 -5.33 12.47
N GLU A 49 5.80 -4.95 11.23
CA GLU A 49 6.07 -5.88 10.13
C GLU A 49 7.40 -6.60 10.39
N PRO A 50 7.48 -7.92 10.19
CA PRO A 50 8.73 -8.66 10.38
C PRO A 50 9.67 -8.40 9.20
N HIS A 51 10.36 -7.24 9.22
CA HIS A 51 11.31 -6.81 8.19
C HIS A 51 12.45 -7.81 7.93
N PHE A 52 12.72 -8.70 8.88
CA PHE A 52 13.75 -9.74 8.78
C PHE A 52 13.30 -11.00 8.05
N LEU A 53 12.00 -11.15 7.77
CA LEU A 53 11.45 -12.33 7.09
C LEU A 53 11.23 -12.06 5.60
N GLY A 54 11.79 -12.93 4.76
CA GLY A 54 11.56 -12.92 3.32
C GLY A 54 10.15 -13.33 2.91
N ALA A 55 9.86 -13.22 1.62
CA ALA A 55 8.52 -13.48 1.05
C ALA A 55 7.95 -14.87 1.39
N GLU A 56 8.82 -15.87 1.50
CA GLU A 56 8.54 -17.26 1.86
C GLU A 56 8.06 -17.45 3.31
N HIS A 57 8.52 -16.60 4.24
CA HIS A 57 8.35 -16.81 5.68
C HIS A 57 7.57 -15.70 6.39
N GLY A 58 7.51 -14.49 5.81
CA GLY A 58 6.86 -13.33 6.43
C GLY A 58 6.39 -12.29 5.42
N LEU A 59 5.93 -12.74 4.25
CA LEU A 59 5.37 -11.93 3.16
C LEU A 59 6.40 -11.01 2.45
N GLY A 60 7.55 -10.75 3.07
CA GLY A 60 8.64 -9.98 2.49
C GLY A 60 8.30 -8.50 2.44
N TYR A 61 8.21 -7.87 3.60
CA TYR A 61 8.01 -6.42 3.71
C TYR A 61 9.25 -5.65 3.27
N ASN A 62 9.09 -4.47 2.68
CA ASN A 62 10.24 -3.63 2.35
C ASN A 62 10.81 -3.02 3.65
N PRO A 63 12.10 -3.24 3.97
CA PRO A 63 12.71 -2.78 5.22
C PRO A 63 13.05 -1.28 5.15
N LEU A 64 12.02 -0.44 5.02
CA LEU A 64 12.17 1.01 4.96
C LEU A 64 12.52 1.60 6.33
N LEU A 65 13.39 2.60 6.31
CA LEU A 65 13.85 3.32 7.50
C LEU A 65 13.50 4.80 7.39
N PRO A 66 13.02 5.43 8.48
CA PRO A 66 12.95 6.89 8.58
C PRO A 66 14.28 7.55 8.23
N GLY A 67 14.23 8.65 7.48
CA GLY A 67 15.39 9.38 6.99
C GLY A 67 15.96 8.85 5.67
N ALA A 68 15.63 7.62 5.26
CA ALA A 68 16.15 7.04 4.03
C ALA A 68 15.61 7.76 2.78
N LEU A 69 16.47 7.88 1.75
CA LEU A 69 16.06 8.33 0.43
C LEU A 69 15.53 7.15 -0.39
N TYR A 70 14.35 7.32 -0.94
CA TYR A 70 13.63 6.30 -1.70
C TYR A 70 13.29 6.82 -3.11
N PRO A 71 13.12 5.96 -4.13
CA PRO A 71 12.64 6.41 -5.44
C PRO A 71 11.29 7.11 -5.32
N GLY A 72 11.09 8.16 -6.11
CA GLY A 72 9.79 8.79 -6.24
C GLY A 72 9.09 8.48 -7.57
N PRO A 73 7.85 8.96 -7.75
CA PRO A 73 6.98 8.66 -8.89
C PRO A 73 7.61 8.83 -10.28
N SER A 74 8.41 9.89 -10.48
CA SER A 74 9.05 10.18 -11.77
C SER A 74 10.33 9.39 -12.04
N GLY A 75 10.79 8.55 -11.10
CA GLY A 75 12.03 7.77 -11.21
C GLY A 75 13.32 8.59 -11.05
N HIS A 76 13.31 9.86 -11.47
CA HIS A 76 14.41 10.81 -11.31
C HIS A 76 14.37 11.56 -9.98
N GLU A 77 13.19 11.66 -9.36
CA GLU A 77 13.05 12.28 -8.03
C GLU A 77 13.31 11.26 -6.91
N LYS A 78 13.85 11.75 -5.80
CA LYS A 78 13.92 11.01 -4.54
C LYS A 78 12.90 11.55 -3.56
N VAL A 79 12.44 10.69 -2.67
CA VAL A 79 11.61 11.08 -1.53
C VAL A 79 12.31 10.66 -0.26
N GLN A 80 12.19 11.48 0.79
CA GLN A 80 12.71 11.12 2.10
C GLN A 80 11.59 10.44 2.90
N ILE A 81 11.83 9.21 3.35
CA ILE A 81 10.90 8.51 4.25
C ILE A 81 10.89 9.23 5.60
N LEU A 82 9.71 9.57 6.12
CA LEU A 82 9.58 10.30 7.39
C LEU A 82 9.14 9.39 8.52
N ARG A 83 8.00 8.71 8.34
CA ARG A 83 7.41 7.84 9.36
C ARG A 83 6.45 6.83 8.75
N LYS A 84 6.22 5.75 9.47
CA LYS A 84 5.19 4.76 9.14
C LYS A 84 3.80 5.31 9.47
N LEU A 85 2.84 5.06 8.58
CA LEU A 85 1.43 5.42 8.72
C LEU A 85 0.55 4.20 9.03
N GLY A 86 0.96 3.01 8.58
CA GLY A 86 0.23 1.78 8.84
C GLY A 86 0.92 0.57 8.24
N VAL A 87 0.44 -0.62 8.63
CA VAL A 87 0.87 -1.91 8.09
C VAL A 87 -0.34 -2.82 7.97
N GLY A 88 -0.35 -3.65 6.95
CA GLY A 88 -1.29 -4.74 6.76
C GLY A 88 -0.61 -5.91 6.08
N SER A 89 -1.33 -7.02 5.90
CA SER A 89 -0.77 -8.25 5.31
C SER A 89 -0.33 -8.11 3.84
N THR A 90 -0.76 -7.07 3.13
CA THR A 90 -0.43 -6.87 1.72
C THR A 90 0.57 -5.75 1.47
N ALA A 91 0.76 -4.84 2.42
CA ALA A 91 1.56 -3.64 2.26
C ALA A 91 1.89 -2.97 3.59
N SER A 92 2.93 -2.13 3.60
CA SER A 92 3.09 -1.06 4.59
C SER A 92 2.93 0.31 3.94
N VAL A 93 2.46 1.27 4.74
CA VAL A 93 2.17 2.64 4.29
C VAL A 93 3.09 3.60 5.03
N TRP A 94 3.77 4.46 4.28
CA TRP A 94 4.79 5.37 4.78
C TRP A 94 4.53 6.80 4.34
N MET A 95 4.73 7.76 5.22
CA MET A 95 4.76 9.17 4.86
C MET A 95 6.14 9.52 4.32
N ALA A 96 6.21 10.20 3.19
CA ALA A 96 7.46 10.69 2.62
C ALA A 96 7.37 12.16 2.23
N ALA A 97 8.51 12.86 2.30
CA ALA A 97 8.67 14.22 1.77
C ALA A 97 9.25 14.17 0.35
N PHE A 98 8.64 14.92 -0.58
CA PHE A 98 9.19 15.10 -1.92
C PHE A 98 10.37 16.07 -1.88
N THR A 99 11.51 15.68 -2.46
CA THR A 99 12.77 16.46 -2.38
C THR A 99 13.02 17.40 -3.57
N GLY A 100 12.17 17.34 -4.61
CA GLY A 100 12.35 18.13 -5.83
C GLY A 100 11.73 19.54 -5.76
N GLU A 101 12.47 20.55 -6.19
CA GLU A 101 12.01 21.95 -6.38
C GLU A 101 10.91 22.07 -7.46
N THR A 102 10.76 21.05 -8.32
CA THR A 102 9.91 21.09 -9.52
C THR A 102 8.44 20.73 -9.26
N ARG A 103 8.09 20.16 -8.10
CA ARG A 103 6.67 19.97 -7.76
C ARG A 103 6.11 21.29 -7.30
N ASN A 104 4.94 21.67 -7.84
CA ASN A 104 4.15 22.80 -7.37
C ASN A 104 4.21 22.84 -5.83
N MET A 105 4.61 23.99 -5.26
CA MET A 105 4.84 24.23 -3.80
C MET A 105 3.74 23.72 -2.85
N LYS A 106 2.57 23.36 -3.40
CA LYS A 106 1.39 22.85 -2.71
C LYS A 106 1.53 21.42 -2.20
N GLN A 107 2.37 20.56 -2.81
CA GLN A 107 2.40 19.13 -2.46
C GLN A 107 3.79 18.66 -2.00
N LYS A 108 4.04 18.84 -0.72
CA LYS A 108 5.32 18.55 -0.06
C LYS A 108 5.45 17.11 0.45
N PHE A 109 4.32 16.45 0.70
CA PHE A 109 4.27 15.12 1.30
C PHE A 109 3.39 14.18 0.49
N GLY A 110 3.72 12.88 0.53
CA GLY A 110 2.92 11.81 -0.06
C GLY A 110 2.86 10.60 0.87
N ALA A 111 1.85 9.77 0.68
CA ALA A 111 1.75 8.45 1.30
C ALA A 111 2.20 7.39 0.29
N LEU A 112 3.18 6.59 0.67
CA LEU A 112 3.73 5.48 -0.10
C LEU A 112 3.16 4.18 0.44
N LYS A 113 2.24 3.57 -0.30
CA LYS A 113 1.80 2.19 -0.04
C LYS A 113 2.75 1.24 -0.76
N VAL A 114 3.63 0.59 -0.01
CA VAL A 114 4.65 -0.33 -0.51
C VAL A 114 4.13 -1.75 -0.34
N LEU A 115 3.81 -2.40 -1.46
CA LEU A 115 3.32 -3.78 -1.43
C LEU A 115 4.43 -4.73 -0.98
N THR A 116 4.05 -5.82 -0.31
CA THR A 116 5.01 -6.87 0.03
C THR A 116 5.58 -7.52 -1.24
N ALA A 117 6.76 -8.12 -1.13
CA ALA A 117 7.38 -8.86 -2.22
C ALA A 117 6.51 -10.04 -2.66
N SER A 118 5.82 -10.71 -1.71
CA SER A 118 4.89 -11.80 -2.02
C SER A 118 3.72 -11.34 -2.91
N VAL A 119 3.11 -10.20 -2.59
CA VAL A 119 2.05 -9.61 -3.41
C VAL A 119 2.62 -9.16 -4.75
N THR A 120 3.72 -8.41 -4.74
CA THR A 120 4.34 -7.89 -5.96
C THR A 120 4.71 -9.00 -6.94
N ASN A 121 5.35 -10.07 -6.47
CA ASN A 121 5.71 -11.19 -7.33
C ASN A 121 4.49 -11.87 -7.96
N ARG A 122 3.35 -11.94 -7.25
CA ARG A 122 2.11 -12.46 -7.81
C ARG A 122 1.56 -11.56 -8.92
N ILE A 123 1.51 -10.25 -8.67
CA ILE A 123 1.06 -9.26 -9.68
C ILE A 123 1.93 -9.33 -10.94
N LEU A 124 3.25 -9.52 -10.79
CA LEU A 124 4.20 -9.58 -11.91
C LEU A 124 4.22 -10.93 -12.65
N GLN A 125 3.66 -12.00 -12.07
CA GLN A 125 3.69 -13.36 -12.64
C GLN A 125 2.35 -13.80 -13.23
N ASP A 126 1.23 -13.36 -12.66
CA ASP A 126 -0.12 -13.66 -13.17
C ASP A 126 -0.59 -12.51 -14.08
N GLU A 127 -0.29 -12.57 -15.38
CA GLU A 127 -0.91 -11.65 -16.36
C GLU A 127 -2.42 -11.96 -16.57
N ASP A 128 -2.86 -13.19 -16.25
CA ASP A 128 -4.21 -13.69 -16.60
C ASP A 128 -5.18 -13.88 -15.41
N GLN A 129 -4.75 -13.65 -14.15
CA GLN A 129 -5.61 -13.84 -12.97
C GLN A 129 -5.77 -12.54 -12.16
N LEU A 130 -6.96 -11.95 -12.20
CA LEU A 130 -7.36 -10.75 -11.44
C LEU A 130 -7.41 -11.02 -9.91
N LEU A 131 -6.27 -10.95 -9.24
CA LEU A 131 -6.19 -11.08 -7.79
C LEU A 131 -6.65 -9.79 -7.08
N PRO A 132 -6.97 -9.84 -5.77
CA PRO A 132 -7.45 -8.66 -5.05
C PRO A 132 -6.51 -7.45 -5.07
N ALA A 133 -5.20 -7.67 -5.14
CA ALA A 133 -4.20 -6.60 -5.21
C ALA A 133 -4.16 -5.94 -6.61
N ASP A 134 -4.36 -6.72 -7.67
CA ASP A 134 -4.53 -6.21 -9.04
C ASP A 134 -5.79 -5.37 -9.14
N ARG A 135 -6.88 -5.84 -8.51
CA ARG A 135 -8.14 -5.09 -8.46
C ARG A 135 -8.00 -3.76 -7.75
N GLU A 136 -7.27 -3.69 -6.64
CA GLU A 136 -7.05 -2.42 -5.93
C GLU A 136 -6.29 -1.43 -6.82
N LEU A 137 -5.20 -1.89 -7.46
CA LEU A 137 -4.41 -1.07 -8.37
C LEU A 137 -5.25 -0.58 -9.57
N MET A 138 -5.97 -1.48 -10.25
CA MET A 138 -6.82 -1.11 -11.38
C MET A 138 -7.94 -0.16 -10.96
N SER A 139 -8.51 -0.33 -9.76
CA SER A 139 -9.57 0.53 -9.26
C SER A 139 -9.05 1.95 -8.99
N ILE A 140 -7.90 2.09 -8.32
CA ILE A 140 -7.36 3.43 -8.03
C ILE A 140 -6.91 4.15 -9.31
N GLU A 141 -6.34 3.43 -10.30
CA GLU A 141 -6.03 3.99 -11.62
C GLU A 141 -7.31 4.46 -12.32
N ARG A 142 -8.34 3.60 -12.38
CA ARG A 142 -9.62 3.96 -13.00
C ARG A 142 -10.29 5.17 -12.34
N ILE A 143 -10.29 5.22 -11.00
CA ILE A 143 -10.80 6.35 -10.22
C ILE A 143 -10.04 7.64 -10.55
N THR A 144 -8.72 7.54 -10.69
CA THR A 144 -7.86 8.70 -10.99
C THR A 144 -8.17 9.29 -12.36
N ASP A 145 -8.36 8.43 -13.37
CA ASP A 145 -8.37 8.85 -14.78
C ASP A 145 -9.75 9.08 -15.40
N ALA A 146 -10.85 8.55 -14.83
CA ALA A 146 -12.14 8.49 -15.53
C ALA A 146 -12.74 9.86 -15.92
N ASN A 147 -13.10 10.71 -14.97
CA ASN A 147 -13.61 12.06 -15.25
C ASN A 147 -13.21 13.06 -14.15
N PRO A 148 -12.08 13.79 -14.31
CA PRO A 148 -11.62 14.79 -13.34
C PRO A 148 -12.56 15.98 -13.12
N ASN A 149 -13.51 16.21 -14.04
CA ASN A 149 -14.46 17.32 -13.93
C ASN A 149 -15.67 16.97 -13.08
N HIS A 150 -15.88 15.69 -12.76
CA HIS A 150 -17.01 15.27 -11.93
C HIS A 150 -16.83 15.80 -10.49
N PRO A 151 -17.87 16.40 -9.86
CA PRO A 151 -17.74 17.00 -8.52
C PRO A 151 -17.36 15.99 -7.43
N GLY A 152 -17.63 14.70 -7.66
CA GLY A 152 -17.23 13.58 -6.80
C GLY A 152 -15.78 13.13 -6.92
N HIS A 153 -15.10 13.42 -8.03
CA HIS A 153 -13.71 12.98 -8.28
C HIS A 153 -12.79 13.37 -7.13
N LYS A 154 -12.78 14.66 -6.75
CA LYS A 154 -11.98 15.20 -5.63
C LYS A 154 -12.25 14.58 -4.25
N HIS A 155 -13.32 13.80 -4.10
CA HIS A 155 -13.67 13.11 -2.86
C HIS A 155 -13.19 11.65 -2.84
N CYS A 156 -12.49 11.22 -3.89
CA CYS A 156 -11.83 9.93 -3.97
C CYS A 156 -10.32 10.04 -3.71
N VAL A 157 -9.68 8.89 -3.48
CA VAL A 157 -8.21 8.78 -3.43
C VAL A 157 -7.66 8.74 -4.85
N HIS A 158 -6.61 9.52 -5.11
CA HIS A 158 -5.95 9.60 -6.42
C HIS A 158 -4.54 9.05 -6.36
N LEU A 159 -4.14 8.40 -7.45
CA LEU A 159 -2.78 7.94 -7.68
C LEU A 159 -1.92 9.09 -8.23
N LEU A 160 -0.90 9.47 -7.49
CA LEU A 160 0.12 10.44 -7.93
C LEU A 160 1.21 9.78 -8.77
N GLY A 161 1.38 8.47 -8.61
CA GLY A 161 2.23 7.65 -9.43
C GLY A 161 2.47 6.27 -8.85
N LYS A 162 3.08 5.43 -9.68
CA LYS A 162 3.38 4.03 -9.41
C LYS A 162 4.78 3.72 -9.90
N PHE A 163 5.56 3.00 -9.10
CA PHE A 163 6.87 2.52 -9.50
C PHE A 163 7.21 1.20 -8.83
N ILE A 164 8.24 0.52 -9.34
CA ILE A 164 8.80 -0.69 -8.76
C ILE A 164 10.17 -0.36 -8.17
N SER A 165 10.40 -0.86 -6.96
CA SER A 165 11.64 -0.71 -6.21
C SER A 165 12.12 -2.07 -5.73
N ASN A 166 13.43 -2.28 -5.64
CA ASN A 166 14.00 -3.54 -5.15
C ASN A 166 14.50 -3.38 -3.71
N SER A 167 14.29 -4.41 -2.90
CA SER A 167 14.90 -4.59 -1.57
C SER A 167 15.64 -5.92 -1.50
N CYS A 168 16.17 -6.27 -0.33
CA CYS A 168 16.73 -7.60 -0.07
C CYS A 168 15.69 -8.74 -0.23
N HIS A 169 14.39 -8.44 -0.16
CA HIS A 169 13.31 -9.41 -0.28
C HIS A 169 12.73 -9.52 -1.69
N GLY A 170 13.24 -8.72 -2.64
CA GLY A 170 12.80 -8.73 -4.04
C GLY A 170 12.14 -7.41 -4.48
N PRO A 171 11.36 -7.44 -5.58
CA PRO A 171 10.67 -6.26 -6.09
C PRO A 171 9.44 -5.91 -5.25
N HIS A 172 9.16 -4.61 -5.15
CA HIS A 172 7.99 -4.05 -4.47
C HIS A 172 7.33 -3.01 -5.38
N ILE A 173 6.04 -3.21 -5.69
CA ILE A 173 5.21 -2.16 -6.28
C ILE A 173 4.92 -1.14 -5.19
N THR A 174 5.16 0.14 -5.49
CA THR A 174 4.83 1.26 -4.61
C THR A 174 3.79 2.14 -5.28
N LEU A 175 2.69 2.39 -4.58
CA LEU A 175 1.64 3.33 -4.96
C LEU A 175 1.80 4.62 -4.17
N VAL A 176 1.76 5.76 -4.84
CA VAL A 176 1.93 7.07 -4.21
C VAL A 176 0.62 7.83 -4.28
N THR A 177 0.11 8.24 -3.13
CA THR A 177 -1.13 9.04 -3.01
C THR A 177 -0.88 10.28 -2.16
N ASP A 178 -1.86 11.18 -2.11
CA ASP A 178 -1.88 12.22 -1.08
C ASP A 178 -1.91 11.61 0.33
N VAL A 179 -1.46 12.40 1.30
CA VAL A 179 -1.54 12.03 2.71
C VAL A 179 -2.95 12.36 3.21
N PHE A 180 -3.67 11.34 3.67
CA PHE A 180 -4.98 11.50 4.29
C PHE A 180 -4.87 11.47 5.81
N GLY A 181 -5.90 12.00 6.48
CA GLY A 181 -6.03 11.93 7.93
C GLY A 181 -6.48 10.55 8.41
N SER A 182 -6.75 10.46 9.71
CA SER A 182 -7.34 9.27 10.32
C SER A 182 -8.72 8.96 9.73
N ASP A 183 -9.11 7.69 9.81
CA ASP A 183 -10.44 7.23 9.46
C ASP A 183 -11.53 7.85 10.38
N LEU A 184 -12.79 7.71 9.96
CA LEU A 184 -13.92 8.32 10.67
C LEU A 184 -14.15 7.71 12.06
N GLU A 185 -13.82 6.45 12.29
CA GLU A 185 -13.97 5.80 13.59
C GLU A 185 -12.96 6.38 14.59
N SER A 186 -11.70 6.46 14.20
CA SER A 186 -10.64 7.13 14.97
C SER A 186 -11.00 8.58 15.26
N LEU A 187 -11.51 9.31 14.26
CA LEU A 187 -11.94 10.69 14.42
C LEU A 187 -13.14 10.81 15.37
N GLN A 188 -14.10 9.89 15.29
CA GLN A 188 -15.23 9.82 16.20
C GLN A 188 -14.77 9.55 17.63
N TYR A 189 -13.83 8.62 17.82
CA TYR A 189 -13.27 8.26 19.12
C TYR A 189 -12.56 9.46 19.79
N SER A 190 -11.95 10.33 18.99
CA SER A 190 -11.29 11.55 19.48
C SER A 190 -12.27 12.65 19.94
N GLN A 191 -13.57 12.55 19.62
CA GLN A 191 -14.56 13.52 20.05
C GLN A 191 -14.91 13.32 21.54
N PRO A 192 -15.07 14.39 22.34
CA PRO A 192 -15.44 14.27 23.75
C PRO A 192 -16.73 13.46 23.98
N THR A 193 -17.69 13.57 23.06
CA THR A 193 -18.99 12.90 23.12
C THR A 193 -19.04 11.60 22.32
N ARG A 194 -17.94 11.19 21.67
CA ARG A 194 -17.88 10.05 20.72
C ARG A 194 -18.90 10.15 19.58
N THR A 195 -19.30 11.37 19.23
CA THR A 195 -20.31 11.64 18.20
C THR A 195 -19.93 12.89 17.41
N PHE A 196 -20.34 12.94 16.15
CA PHE A 196 -20.20 14.12 15.32
C PHE A 196 -21.41 15.04 15.47
N SER A 197 -21.17 16.36 15.41
CA SER A 197 -22.27 17.31 15.27
C SER A 197 -23.02 17.09 13.95
N VAL A 198 -24.31 17.42 13.93
CA VAL A 198 -25.16 17.29 12.73
C VAL A 198 -24.53 17.98 11.51
N SER A 199 -23.90 19.13 11.70
CA SER A 199 -23.23 19.88 10.63
C SER A 199 -22.04 19.12 10.03
N VAL A 200 -21.25 18.45 10.86
CA VAL A 200 -20.12 17.62 10.42
C VAL A 200 -20.64 16.37 9.70
N THR A 201 -21.62 15.69 10.28
CA THR A 201 -22.25 14.50 9.68
C THR A 201 -22.81 14.79 8.30
N LYS A 202 -23.55 15.90 8.12
CA LYS A 202 -24.07 16.32 6.81
C LYS A 202 -22.96 16.52 5.78
N ARG A 203 -21.80 17.07 6.20
CA ARG A 203 -20.65 17.27 5.31
C ARG A 203 -20.03 15.94 4.89
N ILE A 204 -19.82 15.03 5.84
CA ILE A 204 -19.29 13.68 5.57
C ILE A 204 -20.21 12.97 4.56
N ILE A 205 -21.50 12.88 4.86
CA ILE A 205 -22.49 12.21 4.00
C ILE A 205 -22.49 12.83 2.59
N LYS A 206 -22.50 14.17 2.48
CA LYS A 206 -22.48 14.83 1.17
C LYS A 206 -21.24 14.45 0.37
N GLN A 207 -20.05 14.45 0.98
CA GLN A 207 -18.80 14.11 0.31
C GLN A 207 -18.77 12.63 -0.09
N THR A 208 -19.22 11.73 0.79
CA THR A 208 -19.34 10.29 0.50
C THR A 208 -20.30 10.03 -0.66
N LEU A 209 -21.48 10.66 -0.68
CA LEU A 209 -22.45 10.48 -1.76
C LEU A 209 -21.94 11.00 -3.10
N LEU A 210 -21.24 12.14 -3.12
CA LEU A 210 -20.60 12.64 -4.34
C LEU A 210 -19.51 11.67 -4.85
N ALA A 211 -18.69 11.13 -3.95
CA ALA A 211 -17.69 10.13 -4.32
C ALA A 211 -18.34 8.85 -4.87
N LEU A 212 -19.39 8.35 -4.24
CA LEU A 212 -20.11 7.16 -4.70
C LEU A 212 -20.77 7.37 -6.05
N ASP A 213 -21.41 8.52 -6.26
CA ASP A 213 -21.98 8.90 -7.55
C ASP A 213 -20.92 8.87 -8.66
N TYR A 214 -19.74 9.45 -8.42
CA TYR A 214 -18.60 9.37 -9.33
C TYR A 214 -18.13 7.94 -9.61
N ILE A 215 -17.91 7.16 -8.55
CA ILE A 215 -17.41 5.78 -8.65
C ILE A 215 -18.39 4.91 -9.46
N HIS A 216 -19.69 5.09 -9.25
CA HIS A 216 -20.71 4.30 -9.92
C HIS A 216 -20.95 4.74 -11.37
N THR A 217 -21.09 6.06 -11.61
CA THR A 217 -21.50 6.58 -12.93
C THR A 217 -20.34 6.74 -13.90
N GLU A 218 -19.19 7.23 -13.44
CA GLU A 218 -18.04 7.53 -14.29
C GLU A 218 -17.02 6.40 -14.29
N CYS A 219 -16.75 5.79 -13.12
CA CYS A 219 -15.72 4.75 -13.03
C CYS A 219 -16.25 3.36 -13.41
N GLY A 220 -17.56 3.11 -13.25
CA GLY A 220 -18.18 1.80 -13.45
C GLY A 220 -17.77 0.78 -12.39
N LEU A 221 -17.41 1.24 -11.20
CA LEU A 221 -16.93 0.41 -10.09
C LEU A 221 -18.00 0.35 -8.98
N VAL A 222 -17.90 -0.66 -8.13
CA VAL A 222 -18.72 -0.76 -6.90
C VAL A 222 -17.78 -0.84 -5.71
N HIS A 223 -17.96 0.07 -4.76
CA HIS A 223 -17.23 0.00 -3.50
C HIS A 223 -17.90 -1.00 -2.56
N CYS A 224 -17.36 -2.21 -2.47
CA CYS A 224 -17.75 -3.19 -1.48
C CYS A 224 -16.74 -3.14 -0.33
N GLY A 225 -17.21 -2.79 0.87
CA GLY A 225 -16.41 -2.95 2.09
C GLY A 225 -15.98 -4.41 2.28
N LYS A 226 -14.91 -4.61 3.04
CA LYS A 226 -14.54 -5.93 3.58
C LYS A 226 -15.01 -6.02 5.02
#